data_AF-A0A6S7L4V8-F1
#
_entry.id   AF-A0A6S7L4V8-F1
#
_cell.length_a   1.000
_cell.length_b   1.000
_cell.length_c   1.000
_cell.angle_alpha   90.00
_cell.angle_beta   90.00
_cell.angle_gamma   90.00
#
_symmetry.space_group_name_H-M   'P 1'
#
loop_
_entity.id
_entity.type
_entity.pdbx_description
1 polymer ?
#
loop_
_entity_poly.entity_id
_entity_poly.type
_entity_poly.pdbx_seq_one_letter_code
_entity_poly.pdbx_strand_id
1 'polypeptide(L)'
;MPQPNEWLNHFETLHSEHHLNKEQNEIIDCLKNYEKIKDNLTELDGIITEEELRKAAKNLKPKKAAYNDKIRNEMIISSIETLSKCFMK
;
A
#
# COMPACT_ATOMS: atom_id res chain seq x y z
N MET A 1 -6.43 45.88 -35.91
CA MET A 1 -5.55 45.07 -35.03
C MET A 1 -6.32 44.80 -33.76
N PRO A 2 -6.40 43.55 -33.26
CA PRO A 2 -7.10 43.25 -32.01
C PRO A 2 -6.46 44.04 -30.86
N GLN A 3 -7.27 44.50 -29.92
CA GLN A 3 -6.78 45.26 -28.76
C GLN A 3 -6.00 44.33 -27.81
N PRO A 4 -4.96 44.80 -27.10
CA PRO A 4 -4.15 43.96 -26.20
C PRO A 4 -4.96 43.14 -25.18
N ASN A 5 -6.08 43.68 -24.72
CA ASN A 5 -6.98 43.02 -23.77
C ASN A 5 -7.76 41.85 -24.39
N GLU A 6 -7.98 41.84 -25.72
CA GLU A 6 -8.64 40.72 -26.39
C GLU A 6 -7.72 39.51 -26.46
N TRP A 7 -6.42 39.71 -26.68
CA TRP A 7 -5.43 38.65 -26.63
C TRP A 7 -5.26 38.11 -25.22
N LEU A 8 -5.23 38.98 -24.21
CA LEU A 8 -5.11 38.57 -22.82
C LEU A 8 -6.32 37.72 -22.39
N ASN A 9 -7.53 38.20 -22.65
CA ASN A 9 -8.76 37.45 -22.35
C ASN A 9 -8.84 36.14 -23.13
N HIS A 10 -8.42 36.12 -24.40
CA HIS A 10 -8.42 34.89 -25.20
C HIS A 10 -7.45 33.85 -24.63
N PHE A 11 -6.25 34.29 -24.23
CA PHE A 11 -5.24 33.43 -23.64
C PHE A 11 -5.66 32.91 -22.25
N GLU A 12 -6.20 33.78 -21.41
CA GLU A 12 -6.78 33.39 -20.12
C GLU A 12 -7.91 32.38 -20.31
N THR A 13 -8.84 32.60 -21.25
CA THR A 13 -9.94 31.65 -21.49
C THR A 13 -9.43 30.27 -21.96
N LEU A 14 -8.46 30.25 -22.86
CA LEU A 14 -7.82 29.02 -23.37
C LEU A 14 -7.18 28.17 -22.26
N HIS A 15 -6.64 28.81 -21.22
CA HIS A 15 -5.91 28.13 -20.16
C HIS A 15 -6.70 28.01 -18.84
N SER A 16 -7.81 28.73 -18.69
CA SER A 16 -8.65 28.72 -17.48
C SER A 16 -9.73 27.64 -17.51
N GLU A 17 -10.23 27.25 -18.69
CA GLU A 17 -11.28 26.24 -18.83
C GLU A 17 -10.72 24.97 -19.49
N HIS A 18 -10.00 24.16 -18.73
CA HIS A 18 -9.90 22.74 -19.08
C HIS A 18 -11.15 22.02 -18.60
N HIS A 19 -12.23 22.13 -19.38
CA HIS A 19 -13.33 21.19 -19.27
C HIS A 19 -12.79 19.81 -19.62
N LEU A 20 -12.49 19.03 -18.59
CA LEU A 20 -12.09 17.65 -18.74
C LEU A 20 -13.18 16.94 -19.54
N ASN A 21 -12.77 16.22 -20.57
CA ASN A 21 -13.69 15.40 -21.32
C ASN A 21 -14.17 14.23 -20.44
N LYS A 22 -15.18 13.50 -20.92
CA LYS A 22 -15.78 12.40 -20.16
C LYS A 22 -14.73 11.36 -19.71
N GLU A 23 -13.83 10.97 -20.61
CA GLU A 23 -12.78 9.97 -20.33
C GLU A 23 -11.79 10.47 -19.27
N GLN A 24 -11.41 11.74 -19.33
CA GLN A 24 -10.51 12.36 -18.35
C GLN A 24 -11.15 12.41 -16.96
N ASN A 25 -12.45 12.72 -16.87
CA ASN A 25 -13.17 12.68 -15.60
C ASN A 25 -13.25 11.24 -15.05
N GLU A 26 -13.56 10.26 -15.90
CA GLU A 26 -13.60 8.84 -15.52
C GLU A 26 -12.24 8.36 -14.99
N ILE A 27 -11.14 8.75 -15.63
CA ILE A 27 -9.77 8.45 -15.17
C ILE A 27 -9.51 9.08 -13.80
N ILE A 28 -9.85 10.36 -13.62
CA ILE A 28 -9.65 11.05 -12.34
C ILE A 28 -10.46 10.39 -11.22
N ASP A 29 -11.70 10.01 -11.49
CA ASP A 29 -12.55 9.35 -10.51
C ASP A 29 -12.01 7.96 -10.13
N CYS A 30 -11.46 7.21 -11.10
CA CYS A 30 -10.76 5.97 -10.83
C CYS A 30 -9.52 6.18 -9.95
N LEU A 31 -8.69 7.19 -10.27
CA LEU A 31 -7.49 7.51 -9.49
C LEU A 31 -7.84 7.90 -8.05
N LYS A 32 -8.85 8.77 -7.85
CA LYS A 32 -9.34 9.13 -6.51
C LYS A 32 -9.84 7.91 -5.73
N ASN A 33 -10.49 6.97 -6.41
CA ASN A 33 -10.95 5.73 -5.78
C ASN A 33 -9.76 4.86 -5.35
N TYR A 34 -8.73 4.74 -6.18
CA TYR A 34 -7.52 4.00 -5.82
C TYR A 34 -6.73 4.63 -4.68
N GLU A 35 -6.65 5.96 -4.61
CA GLU A 35 -6.04 6.65 -3.47
C GLU A 35 -6.79 6.35 -2.15
N LYS A 36 -8.13 6.37 -2.17
CA LYS A 36 -8.93 5.96 -1.00
C LYS A 36 -8.69 4.51 -0.61
N ILE A 37 -8.52 3.61 -1.57
CA ILE A 37 -8.23 2.20 -1.29
C ILE A 37 -6.83 2.06 -0.69
N LYS A 38 -5.84 2.78 -1.23
CA LYS A 38 -4.45 2.77 -0.75
C LYS A 38 -4.37 3.08 0.75
N ASP A 39 -5.09 4.08 1.24
CA ASP A 39 -5.09 4.42 2.66
C ASP A 39 -5.61 3.27 3.54
N ASN A 40 -6.48 2.42 2.99
CA ASN A 40 -6.99 1.22 3.64
C ASN A 40 -6.07 -0.01 3.46
N LEU A 41 -5.03 0.06 2.64
CA LEU A 41 -4.04 -1.01 2.44
C LEU A 41 -2.83 -0.89 3.41
N THR A 42 -2.93 -0.02 4.40
CA THR A 42 -1.94 0.17 5.47
C THR A 42 -1.73 -1.05 6.37
N GLU A 43 -2.53 -2.11 6.20
CA GLU A 43 -2.35 -3.40 6.91
C GLU A 43 -0.94 -4.01 6.72
N LEU A 44 -0.26 -3.72 5.61
CA LEU A 44 1.12 -4.17 5.36
C LEU A 44 2.20 -3.18 5.81
N ASP A 45 1.82 -1.93 6.11
CA ASP A 45 2.74 -0.90 6.63
C ASP A 45 2.89 -0.99 8.16
N GLY A 46 2.07 -1.80 8.83
CA GLY A 46 2.15 -2.05 10.25
C GLY A 46 3.38 -2.88 10.65
N ILE A 47 3.96 -2.55 11.81
CA ILE A 47 4.97 -3.42 12.45
C ILE A 47 4.26 -4.72 12.87
N ILE A 48 4.81 -5.87 12.47
CA ILE A 48 4.32 -7.19 12.89
C ILE A 48 4.32 -7.25 14.42
N THR A 49 3.14 -7.49 15.00
CA THR A 49 2.99 -7.55 16.47
C THR A 49 3.41 -8.90 17.03
N GLU A 50 3.69 -8.94 18.34
CA GLU A 50 4.12 -10.17 18.99
C GLU A 50 3.01 -11.23 18.97
N GLU A 51 1.77 -10.78 19.11
CA GLU A 51 0.60 -11.66 19.08
C GLU A 51 0.42 -12.29 17.70
N GLU A 52 0.62 -11.53 16.61
CA GLU A 52 0.58 -12.07 15.25
C GLU A 52 1.68 -13.10 15.03
N LEU A 53 2.90 -12.82 15.49
CA LEU A 53 4.03 -13.75 15.41
C LEU A 53 3.74 -15.05 16.17
N ARG A 54 3.23 -14.95 17.39
CA ARG A 54 2.85 -16.11 18.23
C ARG A 54 1.72 -16.90 17.60
N LYS A 55 0.71 -16.24 17.05
CA LYS A 55 -0.42 -16.87 16.36
C LYS A 55 0.05 -17.61 15.11
N ALA A 56 0.93 -17.01 14.32
CA ALA A 56 1.53 -17.66 13.15
C ALA A 56 2.35 -18.89 13.54
N ALA A 57 3.18 -18.79 14.58
CA ALA A 57 3.98 -19.92 15.08
C ALA A 57 3.10 -21.09 15.56
N LYS A 58 2.00 -20.83 16.27
CA LYS A 58 1.05 -21.86 16.71
C LYS A 58 0.39 -22.62 15.56
N ASN A 59 0.23 -21.97 14.41
CA ASN A 59 -0.40 -22.57 13.23
C ASN A 59 0.56 -23.40 12.37
N LEU A 60 1.85 -23.45 12.72
CA LEU A 60 2.83 -24.26 12.02
C LEU A 60 2.52 -25.76 12.22
N LYS A 61 2.35 -26.48 11.11
CA LYS A 61 2.08 -27.93 11.16
C LYS A 61 3.33 -28.70 11.58
N PRO A 62 3.27 -29.55 12.62
CA PRO A 62 4.40 -30.37 13.00
C PRO A 62 4.75 -31.38 11.89
N LYS A 63 5.99 -31.86 11.88
CA LYS A 63 6.57 -32.83 10.94
C LYS A 63 6.53 -32.39 9.47
N LYS A 64 6.34 -31.09 9.22
CA LYS A 64 6.51 -30.53 7.88
C LYS A 64 7.99 -30.68 7.49
N ALA A 65 8.24 -31.13 6.25
CA ALA A 65 9.59 -31.24 5.73
C ALA A 65 10.27 -29.86 5.79
N ALA A 66 11.46 -29.82 6.38
CA ALA A 66 12.32 -28.66 6.31
C ALA A 66 12.78 -28.44 4.87
N TYR A 67 12.97 -27.18 4.49
CA TYR A 67 13.49 -26.84 3.17
C TYR A 67 15.03 -26.90 3.19
N ASN A 68 15.68 -26.19 2.27
CA ASN A 68 17.14 -26.19 2.14
C ASN A 68 17.88 -25.65 3.38
N ASP A 69 17.19 -24.85 4.21
CA ASP A 69 17.70 -24.33 5.48
C ASP A 69 17.79 -25.40 6.60
N LYS A 70 17.14 -26.55 6.40
CA LYS A 70 16.99 -27.63 7.39
C LYS A 70 16.29 -27.19 8.68
N ILE A 71 15.65 -26.02 8.71
CA ILE A 71 14.90 -25.50 9.86
C ILE A 71 13.51 -26.15 9.84
N ARG A 72 13.16 -26.80 10.94
CA ARG A 72 11.87 -27.47 11.12
C ARG A 72 10.93 -26.55 11.88
N ASN A 73 9.64 -26.73 11.66
CA ASN A 73 8.59 -25.98 12.35
C ASN A 73 8.72 -26.09 13.88
N GLU A 74 9.13 -27.25 14.40
CA GLU A 74 9.34 -27.45 15.85
C GLU A 74 10.44 -26.56 16.41
N MET A 75 11.50 -26.30 15.64
CA MET A 75 12.59 -25.41 16.05
C MET A 75 12.13 -23.95 16.10
N ILE A 76 11.24 -23.55 15.19
CA ILE A 76 10.63 -22.22 15.19
C ILE A 76 9.71 -22.08 16.40
N ILE A 77 8.85 -23.07 16.64
CA ILE A 77 7.92 -23.09 17.78
C ILE A 77 8.69 -23.04 19.11
N SER A 78 9.77 -23.82 19.27
CA SER A 78 10.56 -23.85 20.50
C SER A 78 11.35 -22.56 20.76
N SER A 79 11.65 -21.81 19.70
CA SER A 79 12.51 -20.62 19.77
C SER A 79 11.73 -19.31 19.71
N ILE A 80 10.40 -19.36 19.62
CA ILE A 80 9.56 -18.20 19.34
C ILE A 80 9.74 -17.09 20.38
N GLU A 81 9.85 -17.42 21.67
CA GLU A 81 10.04 -16.44 22.73
C GLU A 81 11.36 -15.67 22.62
N THR A 82 12.41 -16.34 22.14
CA THR A 82 13.72 -15.72 21.89
C THR A 82 13.68 -14.88 20.62
N LEU A 83 13.05 -15.40 19.55
CA LEU A 83 12.94 -14.71 18.26
C LEU A 83 12.10 -13.44 18.38
N SER A 84 10.96 -13.47 19.09
CA SER A 84 10.09 -12.30 19.28
C SER A 84 10.84 -11.08 19.82
N LYS A 85 11.79 -11.28 20.74
CA LYS A 85 12.59 -10.20 21.34
C LYS A 85 13.53 -9.51 20.35
N CYS A 86 13.92 -10.19 19.28
CA CYS A 86 14.79 -9.62 18.25
C CYS A 86 14.01 -8.74 17.26
N PHE A 87 12.71 -8.99 17.08
CA PHE A 87 11.85 -8.26 16.15
C PHE A 87 11.10 -7.09 16.80
N MET A 88 10.93 -7.12 18.13
CA MET A 88 10.37 -6.03 18.93
C MET A 88 11.50 -5.11 19.42
N LYS A 89 11.89 -4.11 18.61
CA LYS A 89 12.78 -3.01 19.04
C LYS A 89 12.02 -1.70 19.10
#